data_AF-A0A833P9B6-F1
#
_entry.id   AF-A0A833P9B6-F1
#
_cell.length_a   1.000
_cell.length_b   1.000
_cell.length_c   1.000
_cell.angle_alpha   90.00
_cell.angle_beta   90.00
_cell.angle_gamma   90.00
#
_symmetry.space_group_name_H-M   'P 1'
#
loop_
_entity.id
_entity.type
_entity.pdbx_description
1 polymer ?
#
loop_
_entity_poly.entity_id
_entity_poly.type
_entity_poly.pdbx_seq_one_letter_code
_entity_poly.pdbx_strand_id
1 'polypeptide(L)'
;MLDTNTSAQLKTLLERLESPIEIVASLNGSDKSDKIKELVTEIAALSDQVTARFDGQNDRKPSFGIAKVGEQPRVFFAGLPMGHEFTSLILALLQVSGLCTESF
;
A
#
# COMPACT_ATOMS: atom_id res chain seq x y z
N MET A 1 5.01 9.42 9.43
CA MET A 1 6.33 8.93 8.99
C MET A 1 6.83 9.48 7.64
N LEU A 2 5.95 9.88 6.71
CA LEU A 2 6.38 10.32 5.38
C LEU A 2 6.82 11.80 5.37
N ASP A 3 7.88 12.14 4.65
CA ASP A 3 8.27 13.54 4.44
C ASP A 3 7.24 14.24 3.54
N THR A 4 7.07 15.55 3.74
CA THR A 4 6.10 16.38 3.00
C THR A 4 6.23 16.22 1.49
N ASN A 5 7.46 16.10 0.97
CA ASN A 5 7.70 15.91 -0.46
C ASN A 5 7.15 14.55 -0.95
N THR A 6 7.44 13.47 -0.22
CA THR A 6 7.01 12.12 -0.54
C THR A 6 5.48 11.99 -0.47
N SER A 7 4.85 12.57 0.55
CA SER A 7 3.39 12.59 0.68
C SER A 7 2.72 13.33 -0.47
N ALA A 8 3.28 14.46 -0.91
CA ALA A 8 2.76 15.22 -2.05
C ALA A 8 2.87 14.43 -3.36
N GLN A 9 4.04 13.82 -3.62
CA GLN A 9 4.24 12.95 -4.78
C GLN A 9 3.28 11.76 -4.77
N LEU A 10 3.16 11.09 -3.62
CA LEU A 10 2.26 9.96 -3.46
C LEU A 10 0.82 10.37 -3.73
N LYS A 11 0.35 11.49 -3.16
CA LYS A 11 -1.00 12.01 -3.42
C LYS A 11 -1.27 12.18 -4.91
N THR A 12 -0.37 12.84 -5.64
CA THR A 12 -0.51 13.02 -7.10
C THR A 12 -0.55 11.69 -7.86
N LEU A 13 0.17 10.67 -7.38
CA LEU A 13 0.15 9.34 -7.98
C LEU A 13 -1.13 8.58 -7.64
N LEU A 14 -1.66 8.74 -6.43
CA LEU A 14 -2.94 8.17 -6.00
C LEU A 14 -4.14 8.80 -6.73
N GLU A 15 -4.02 10.04 -7.23
CA GLU A 15 -5.02 10.64 -8.12
C GLU A 15 -5.12 9.94 -9.48
N ARG A 16 -4.09 9.17 -9.87
CA ARG A 16 -4.06 8.40 -11.12
C ARG A 16 -4.63 6.98 -10.98
N LEU A 17 -5.14 6.61 -9.81
CA LEU A 17 -5.76 5.30 -9.62
C LEU A 17 -7.04 5.20 -10.46
N GLU A 18 -7.14 4.13 -11.26
CA GLU A 18 -8.30 3.86 -12.12
C GLU A 18 -9.44 3.13 -11.40
N SER A 19 -9.13 2.49 -10.26
CA SER A 19 -10.11 1.79 -9.44
C SER A 19 -9.71 1.87 -7.97
N PRO A 20 -10.69 1.79 -7.05
CA PRO A 20 -10.41 1.80 -5.63
C PRO A 20 -9.68 0.53 -5.20
N ILE A 21 -8.72 0.71 -4.31
CA ILE A 21 -7.82 -0.34 -3.82
C ILE A 21 -7.85 -0.44 -2.29
N GLU A 22 -7.53 -1.64 -1.79
CA GLU A 22 -7.40 -1.93 -0.37
C GLU A 22 -5.96 -2.35 -0.06
N ILE A 23 -5.42 -1.77 1.01
CA ILE A 23 -4.14 -2.16 1.59
C ILE A 23 -4.44 -2.99 2.85
N VAL A 24 -4.22 -4.30 2.75
CA VAL A 24 -4.54 -5.28 3.80
C VAL A 24 -3.28 -5.64 4.58
N ALA A 25 -3.08 -4.98 5.72
CA ALA A 25 -1.98 -5.23 6.63
C ALA A 25 -2.23 -6.46 7.52
N SER A 26 -1.20 -7.31 7.63
CA SER A 26 -1.08 -8.46 8.52
C SER A 26 -0.01 -8.16 9.57
N LEU A 27 -0.44 -7.82 10.78
CA LEU A 27 0.41 -7.32 11.87
C LEU A 27 0.69 -8.42 12.90
N ASN A 28 1.82 -8.33 13.61
CA ASN A 28 2.20 -9.27 14.69
C ASN A 28 2.48 -8.58 16.05
N GLY A 29 2.11 -7.31 16.21
CA GLY A 29 2.26 -6.58 17.48
C GLY A 29 3.72 -6.19 17.83
N SER A 30 4.64 -6.26 16.86
CA SER A 30 6.00 -5.72 17.01
C SER A 30 6.06 -4.22 16.70
N ASP A 31 7.12 -3.53 17.13
CA ASP A 31 7.39 -2.12 16.76
C ASP A 31 7.34 -1.88 15.24
N LYS A 32 7.78 -2.86 14.44
CA LYS A 32 7.68 -2.82 12.98
C LYS A 32 6.23 -2.86 12.49
N SER A 33 5.35 -3.60 13.17
CA SER A 33 3.92 -3.62 12.86
C SER A 33 3.29 -2.25 13.07
N ASP A 34 3.63 -1.56 14.16
CA ASP A 34 3.08 -0.24 14.46
C ASP A 34 3.48 0.78 13.40
N LYS A 35 4.73 0.74 12.94
CA LYS A 35 5.19 1.57 11.82
C LYS A 35 4.50 1.24 10.49
N ILE A 36 4.26 -0.03 10.18
CA ILE A 36 3.50 -0.41 8.98
C ILE A 36 2.06 0.09 9.10
N LYS A 37 1.45 -0.04 10.28
CA LYS A 37 0.10 0.44 10.54
C LYS A 37 0.00 1.96 10.34
N GLU A 38 0.97 2.72 10.87
CA GLU A 38 1.07 4.17 10.69
C GLU A 38 1.17 4.52 9.20
N LEU A 39 2.12 3.89 8.48
CA LEU A 39 2.32 4.12 7.04
C LEU A 39 1.04 3.83 6.23
N VAL A 40 0.42 2.68 6.42
CA VAL A 40 -0.80 2.30 5.69
C VAL A 40 -1.95 3.24 5.99
N THR A 41 -2.07 3.71 7.24
CA THR A 41 -3.08 4.70 7.63
C THR A 41 -2.82 6.06 6.98
N GLU A 42 -1.56 6.52 6.97
CA GLU A 42 -1.17 7.76 6.28
C GLU A 42 -1.49 7.68 4.78
N ILE A 43 -1.15 6.58 4.11
CA ILE A 43 -1.42 6.38 2.68
C ILE A 43 -2.93 6.42 2.39
N ALA A 44 -3.74 5.72 3.19
CA ALA A 44 -5.19 5.72 3.04
C ALA A 44 -5.80 7.11 3.29
N ALA A 45 -5.22 7.91 4.17
CA ALA A 45 -5.68 9.28 4.40
C ALA A 45 -5.36 10.26 3.26
N LEU A 46 -4.45 9.89 2.34
CA LEU A 46 -4.08 10.74 1.20
C LEU A 46 -5.06 10.65 0.03
N SER A 47 -5.88 9.59 -0.05
CA SER A 47 -6.83 9.39 -1.15
C SER A 47 -8.03 8.56 -0.72
N ASP A 48 -9.23 9.03 -1.02
CA ASP A 48 -10.49 8.30 -0.77
C ASP A 48 -10.61 6.99 -1.56
N GLN A 49 -9.79 6.81 -2.61
CA GLN A 49 -9.73 5.56 -3.37
C GLN A 49 -8.93 4.45 -2.66
N VAL A 50 -8.22 4.76 -1.58
CA VAL A 50 -7.36 3.81 -0.87
C VAL A 50 -7.95 3.52 0.50
N THR A 51 -8.30 2.27 0.75
CA THR A 51 -8.80 1.83 2.06
C THR A 51 -7.75 1.01 2.80
N ALA A 52 -7.50 1.36 4.06
CA ALA A 52 -6.64 0.59 4.95
C ALA A 52 -7.44 -0.50 5.67
N ARG A 53 -6.95 -1.74 5.63
CA ARG A 53 -7.49 -2.89 6.37
C ARG A 53 -6.39 -3.54 7.19
N PHE A 54 -6.72 -3.98 8.40
CA PHE A 54 -5.75 -4.59 9.34
C PHE A 54 -6.13 -6.01 9.75
N ASP A 55 -7.10 -6.61 9.05
CA ASP A 55 -7.57 -7.98 9.27
C ASP A 55 -6.79 -9.04 8.45
N GLY A 56 -5.64 -8.65 7.86
CA GLY A 56 -4.82 -9.53 7.05
C GLY A 56 -4.27 -10.73 7.83
N GLN A 57 -4.31 -11.90 7.19
CA GLN A 57 -3.84 -13.18 7.77
C GLN A 57 -2.64 -13.77 7.03
N ASN A 58 -1.81 -12.96 6.39
CA ASN A 58 -0.62 -13.45 5.70
C ASN A 58 0.34 -14.14 6.70
N ASP A 59 0.93 -15.28 6.31
CA ASP A 59 1.93 -16.01 7.10
C ASP A 59 3.19 -15.17 7.38
N ARG A 60 3.56 -14.25 6.47
CA ARG A 60 4.75 -13.39 6.60
C ARG A 60 4.48 -12.13 7.41
N LYS A 61 4.34 -12.21 8.73
CA LYS A 61 4.09 -11.02 9.58
C LYS A 61 5.39 -10.38 10.10
N PRO A 62 5.55 -9.04 10.06
CA PRO A 62 4.58 -8.05 9.62
C PRO A 62 4.68 -7.77 8.11
N SER A 63 3.55 -7.79 7.42
CA SER A 63 3.44 -7.51 5.98
C SER A 63 2.15 -6.76 5.67
N PHE A 64 2.03 -6.23 4.47
CA PHE A 64 0.76 -5.78 3.93
C PHE A 64 0.61 -6.22 2.47
N GLY A 65 -0.63 -6.52 2.09
CA GLY A 65 -1.02 -6.83 0.74
C GLY A 65 -1.74 -5.67 0.08
N ILE A 66 -1.71 -5.59 -1.24
CA ILE A 66 -2.46 -4.63 -2.04
C ILE A 66 -3.44 -5.40 -2.94
N ALA A 67 -4.71 -5.01 -2.88
CA ALA A 67 -5.81 -5.61 -3.64
C ALA A 67 -6.70 -4.51 -4.24
N LYS A 68 -7.52 -4.85 -5.23
CA LYS A 68 -8.71 -4.03 -5.52
C LYS A 68 -9.74 -4.25 -4.42
N VAL A 69 -10.60 -3.26 -4.19
CA VAL A 69 -11.75 -3.42 -3.27
C VAL A 69 -12.55 -4.66 -3.65
N GLY A 70 -12.73 -5.58 -2.69
CA GLY A 70 -13.45 -6.84 -2.87
C GLY A 70 -12.64 -8.00 -3.49
N GLU A 71 -11.37 -7.79 -3.85
CA GLU A 71 -10.48 -8.85 -4.34
C GLU A 71 -9.48 -9.34 -3.28
N GLN A 72 -8.86 -10.49 -3.55
CA GLN A 72 -7.74 -10.97 -2.73
C GLN A 72 -6.46 -10.20 -3.07
N PRO A 73 -5.61 -9.87 -2.08
CA PRO A 73 -4.35 -9.19 -2.34
C PRO A 73 -3.43 -10.04 -3.21
N ARG A 74 -2.87 -9.43 -4.25
CA ARG A 74 -1.98 -10.11 -5.22
C ARG A 74 -0.52 -9.76 -5.02
N VAL A 75 -0.25 -8.56 -4.51
CA VAL A 75 1.10 -8.06 -4.22
C VAL A 75 1.24 -7.93 -2.72
N PHE A 76 2.35 -8.45 -2.17
CA PHE A 76 2.63 -8.40 -0.73
C PHE A 76 4.02 -7.80 -0.48
N PHE A 77 4.09 -6.91 0.49
CA PHE A 77 5.33 -6.33 1.00
C PHE A 77 5.52 -6.77 2.44
N ALA A 78 6.66 -7.40 2.74
CA ALA A 78 7.03 -7.80 4.10
C ALA A 78 8.01 -6.78 4.66
N GLY A 79 7.63 -6.08 5.73
CA GLY A 79 8.42 -4.97 6.31
C GLY A 79 8.03 -3.59 5.79
N LEU A 80 8.87 -2.60 6.12
CA LEU A 80 8.69 -1.19 5.75
C LEU A 80 9.47 -0.90 4.46
N PRO A 81 8.80 -0.70 3.31
CA PRO A 81 9.48 -0.28 2.10
C PRO A 81 9.85 1.20 2.20
N MET A 82 11.07 1.47 2.65
CA MET A 82 11.64 2.82 2.72
C MET A 82 12.74 2.99 1.65
N GLY A 83 12.95 4.23 1.21
CA GLY A 83 13.97 4.54 0.20
C GLY A 83 13.61 4.02 -1.19
N HIS A 84 14.51 3.26 -1.82
CA HIS A 84 14.36 2.79 -3.20
C HIS A 84 13.16 1.86 -3.42
N GLU A 85 12.69 1.15 -2.39
CA GLU A 85 11.52 0.27 -2.48
C GLU A 85 10.18 1.04 -2.47
N PHE A 86 10.21 2.34 -2.15
CA PHE A 86 9.01 3.17 -2.16
C PHE A 86 8.45 3.36 -3.58
N THR A 87 9.32 3.46 -4.59
CA THR A 87 8.89 3.48 -6.00
C THR A 87 8.18 2.19 -6.39
N SER A 88 8.67 1.03 -5.91
CA SER A 88 8.03 -0.26 -6.15
C SER A 88 6.64 -0.34 -5.50
N LEU A 89 6.48 0.23 -4.31
CA LEU A 89 5.17 0.34 -3.65
C LEU A 89 4.19 1.15 -4.50
N ILE A 90 4.60 2.32 -4.98
CA ILE A 90 3.79 3.18 -5.85
C ILE A 90 3.37 2.42 -7.11
N LEU A 91 4.31 1.78 -7.80
CA LEU A 91 4.02 1.02 -9.02
C LEU A 91 3.04 -0.12 -8.74
N ALA A 92 3.18 -0.81 -7.61
CA ALA A 92 2.25 -1.85 -7.21
C ALA A 92 0.83 -1.30 -6.97
N LEU A 93 0.68 -0.13 -6.33
CA LEU A 93 -0.62 0.51 -6.13
C LEU A 93 -1.29 0.84 -7.48
N LEU A 94 -0.53 1.44 -8.41
CA LEU A 94 -1.00 1.78 -9.75
C LEU A 94 -1.40 0.53 -10.54
N GLN A 95 -0.52 -0.48 -10.57
CA GLN A 95 -0.76 -1.72 -11.30
C GLN A 95 -1.98 -2.48 -10.75
N VAL A 96 -2.14 -2.53 -9.41
CA VAL A 96 -3.31 -3.15 -8.80
C VAL A 96 -4.58 -2.35 -9.07
N SER A 97 -4.52 -1.02 -9.15
CA SER A 97 -5.70 -0.19 -9.50
C SER A 97 -6.25 -0.47 -10.90
N GLY A 98 -5.45 -1.07 -11.78
CA GLY A 98 -5.87 -1.38 -13.15
C GLY A 98 -5.00 -0.74 -14.22
N LEU A 99 -3.92 -0.03 -13.83
CA LEU A 99 -2.92 0.44 -14.78
C LEU A 99 -2.25 -0.78 -15.42
N CYS A 100 -2.80 -1.24 -16.54
CA CYS A 100 -2.24 -2.30 -17.35
C CYS A 100 -0.88 -1.82 -17.86
N THR A 101 0.20 -2.27 -17.23
CA THR A 101 1.43 -2.47 -17.98
C THR A 101 1.15 -3.59 -18.97
N GLU A 102 0.85 -3.19 -20.21
CA GLU A 102 0.92 -4.09 -21.34
C GLU A 102 2.25 -4.86 -21.24
N SER A 103 2.13 -6.18 -21.28
CA SER A 103 3.25 -7.10 -21.26
C SER A 103 4.15 -6.78 -22.46
N PHE A 104 5.39 -6.36 -22.22
CA PHE A 104 6.45 -6.39 -23.22
C PHE A 104 7.12 -7.76 -23.23
#